data_AF-A0A963GLK6-F1
#
_entry.id   AF-A0A963GLK6-F1
#
_cell.length_a   1.000
_cell.length_b   1.000
_cell.length_c   1.000
_cell.angle_alpha   90.00
_cell.angle_beta   90.00
_cell.angle_gamma   90.00
#
_symmetry.space_group_name_H-M   'P 1'
#
loop_
_entity.id
_entity.type
_entity.pdbx_description
1 polymer ?
#
loop_
_entity_poly.entity_id
_entity_poly.type
_entity_poly.pdbx_seq_one_letter_code
_entity_poly.pdbx_strand_id
1 'polypeptide(L)'
;MLLPRWLLSDRVGLALLAVLAIIGIGVPILNLLVPPEHPLHLSAYTVTLLGKYLCYALLAVSIDLVWGYMGILTLGHAAFFALGGYCFGMYLMRQIGTRGVYGDPVLPDFMV
;
A
#
# COMPACT_ATOMS: atom_id res chain seq x y z
N MET A 1 28.95 16.31 11.28
CA MET A 1 28.18 15.59 12.31
C MET A 1 26.66 15.58 12.02
N LEU A 2 26.24 15.55 10.74
CA LEU A 2 24.81 15.67 10.38
C LEU A 2 24.07 14.33 10.20
N LEU A 3 24.80 13.23 9.95
CA LEU A 3 24.22 11.90 9.76
C LEU A 3 24.60 10.98 10.93
N PRO A 4 23.64 10.26 11.52
CA PRO A 4 23.92 9.37 12.63
C PRO A 4 24.69 8.12 12.20
N ARG A 5 25.51 7.58 13.11
CA ARG A 5 26.42 6.46 12.82
C ARG A 5 25.70 5.16 12.43
N TRP A 6 24.48 4.93 12.94
CA TRP A 6 23.67 3.78 12.57
C TRP A 6 23.23 3.81 11.11
N LEU A 7 22.92 5.00 10.56
CA LEU A 7 22.56 5.15 9.16
C LEU A 7 23.77 4.97 8.24
N LEU A 8 24.94 5.48 8.66
CA LEU A 8 26.18 5.31 7.92
C LEU A 8 26.63 3.83 7.81
N SER A 9 26.19 2.98 8.73
CA SER A 9 26.48 1.55 8.72
C SER A 9 25.57 0.77 7.77
N ASP A 10 24.36 1.27 7.47
CA ASP A 10 23.39 0.60 6.60
C ASP A 10 23.58 1.04 5.14
N ARG A 11 24.32 0.23 4.39
CA ARG A 11 24.61 0.49 2.97
C ARG A 11 23.37 0.50 2.09
N VAL A 12 22.36 -0.31 2.43
CA VAL A 12 21.13 -0.44 1.63
C VAL A 12 20.23 0.76 1.88
N GLY A 13 20.01 1.13 3.14
CA GLY A 13 19.26 2.32 3.51
C GLY A 13 19.87 3.60 2.93
N LEU A 14 21.19 3.72 2.95
CA LEU A 14 21.89 4.83 2.32
C LEU A 14 21.71 4.86 0.80
N ALA A 15 21.83 3.71 0.12
CA ALA A 15 21.62 3.64 -1.32
C ALA A 15 20.20 4.08 -1.71
N LEU A 16 19.19 3.62 -0.96
CA LEU A 16 17.80 4.03 -1.16
C LEU A 16 17.63 5.55 -0.98
N LEU A 17 18.13 6.12 0.11
CA LEU A 17 18.04 7.56 0.37
C LEU A 17 18.77 8.39 -0.68
N ALA A 18 19.93 7.93 -1.15
CA ALA A 18 20.68 8.57 -2.22
C ALA A 18 19.87 8.56 -3.53
N VAL A 19 19.28 7.43 -3.92
CA VAL A 19 18.43 7.34 -5.11
C VAL A 19 17.21 8.25 -5.00
N LEU A 20 16.52 8.28 -3.85
CA LEU A 20 15.38 9.18 -3.63
C LEU A 20 15.77 10.65 -3.72
N ALA A 21 16.92 11.03 -3.16
CA ALA A 21 17.43 12.40 -3.26
C ALA A 21 17.81 12.76 -4.72
N ILE A 22 18.46 11.85 -5.44
CA ILE A 22 18.82 12.02 -6.85
C ILE A 22 17.55 12.21 -7.69
N ILE A 23 16.51 11.41 -7.47
CA ILE A 23 15.25 11.55 -8.21
C ILE A 23 14.54 12.85 -7.81
N GLY A 24 14.40 13.12 -6.51
CA GLY A 24 13.67 14.28 -5.98
C GLY A 24 14.30 15.63 -6.36
N ILE A 25 15.61 15.68 -6.58
CA ILE A 25 16.34 16.90 -6.98
C ILE A 25 16.62 16.89 -8.49
N GLY A 26 17.08 15.76 -9.03
CA GLY A 26 17.47 15.64 -10.43
C GLY A 26 16.31 15.79 -11.39
N VAL A 27 15.13 15.25 -11.08
CA VAL A 27 13.96 15.35 -11.95
C VAL A 27 13.49 16.81 -12.13
N PRO A 28 13.31 17.62 -11.06
CA PRO A 28 13.04 19.05 -11.19
C PRO A 28 14.13 19.82 -11.95
N ILE A 29 15.41 19.52 -11.69
CA ILE A 29 16.52 20.19 -12.39
C ILE A 29 16.47 19.92 -13.89
N LEU A 30 16.26 18.65 -14.29
CA LEU A 30 16.15 18.26 -15.69
C LEU A 30 14.90 18.83 -16.39
N ASN A 31 13.85 19.15 -15.62
CA ASN A 31 12.67 19.83 -16.16
C ASN A 31 12.88 21.35 -16.33
N LEU A 32 13.56 22.00 -15.37
CA LEU A 32 13.64 23.46 -15.32
C LEU A 32 14.88 24.04 -16.02
N LEU A 33 16.04 23.38 -15.92
CA LEU A 33 17.32 23.92 -16.40
C LEU A 33 17.69 23.43 -17.81
N VAL A 34 17.12 22.31 -18.25
CA VAL A 34 17.45 21.72 -19.55
C VAL A 34 16.48 22.24 -20.62
N PRO A 35 16.98 22.77 -21.76
CA PRO A 35 16.12 23.24 -22.85
C PRO A 35 15.26 22.12 -23.45
N PRO A 36 14.05 22.41 -23.94
CA PRO A 36 13.13 21.39 -24.48
C PRO A 36 13.69 20.55 -25.64
N GLU A 37 14.59 21.13 -26.43
CA GLU A 37 15.24 20.49 -27.59
C GLU A 37 16.27 19.42 -27.19
N HIS A 38 16.71 19.41 -25.93
CA HIS A 38 17.76 18.52 -25.46
C HIS A 38 17.16 17.15 -25.05
N PRO A 39 17.78 16.02 -25.43
CA PRO A 39 17.24 14.68 -25.19
C PRO A 39 17.06 14.31 -23.70
N LEU A 40 17.72 15.03 -22.79
CA LEU A 40 17.58 14.84 -21.34
C LEU A 40 16.49 15.73 -20.70
N HIS A 41 15.75 16.54 -21.48
CA HIS A 41 14.67 17.34 -20.93
C HIS A 41 13.51 16.45 -20.50
N LEU A 42 13.10 16.60 -19.24
CA LEU A 42 11.92 15.91 -18.73
C LEU A 42 10.71 16.83 -18.84
N SER A 43 9.66 16.38 -19.53
CA SER A 43 8.42 17.13 -19.64
C SER A 43 7.69 17.22 -18.29
N ALA A 44 6.86 18.25 -18.11
CA ALA A 44 6.02 18.39 -16.90
C ALA A 44 5.08 17.17 -16.69
N TYR A 45 4.63 16.54 -17.77
CA TYR A 45 3.86 15.29 -17.71
C TYR A 45 4.69 14.17 -17.07
N THR A 46 5.94 13.97 -17.49
CA THR A 46 6.82 12.94 -16.92
C THR A 46 7.11 13.20 -15.44
N VAL A 47 7.30 14.46 -15.05
CA VAL A 47 7.50 14.84 -13.64
C VAL A 47 6.29 14.48 -12.79
N THR A 48 5.07 14.84 -13.23
CA THR A 48 3.83 14.51 -12.51
C THR A 48 3.57 13.00 -12.42
N LEU A 49 3.87 12.26 -13.50
CA LEU A 49 3.77 10.81 -13.52
C LEU A 49 4.73 10.14 -12.52
N LEU A 50 5.99 10.58 -12.49
CA LEU A 50 7.00 10.12 -11.53
C LEU A 50 6.58 10.41 -10.09
N GLY A 51 6.07 11.61 -9.82
CA GLY A 51 5.51 11.96 -8.51
C GLY A 51 4.40 11.00 -8.08
N LYS A 52 3.47 10.68 -9.00
CA LYS A 52 2.42 9.69 -8.74
C LYS A 52 2.98 8.31 -8.42
N TYR A 53 3.98 7.85 -9.16
CA TYR A 53 4.61 6.55 -8.90
C TYR A 53 5.34 6.50 -7.55
N LEU A 54 6.02 7.58 -7.15
CA LEU A 54 6.63 7.67 -5.82
C LEU A 54 5.57 7.60 -4.71
N CYS A 55 4.40 8.22 -4.89
CA CYS A 55 3.29 8.08 -3.95
C CYS A 55 2.81 6.62 -3.82
N TYR A 56 2.68 5.89 -4.93
CA TYR A 56 2.34 4.47 -4.88
C TYR A 56 3.45 3.60 -4.29
N ALA A 57 4.72 3.93 -4.54
CA ALA A 57 5.85 3.24 -3.92
C ALA A 57 5.87 3.41 -2.40
N LEU A 58 5.57 4.62 -1.90
CA LEU A 58 5.45 4.87 -0.46
C LEU A 58 4.33 4.05 0.17
N LEU A 59 3.18 3.94 -0.51
CA LEU A 59 2.08 3.08 -0.10
C LEU A 59 2.53 1.61 -0.03
N ALA A 60 3.24 1.12 -1.05
CA ALA A 60 3.75 -0.25 -1.09
C ALA A 60 4.74 -0.53 0.07
N VAL A 61 5.67 0.38 0.34
CA VAL A 61 6.62 0.28 1.48
C VAL A 61 5.87 0.26 2.81
N SER A 62 4.81 1.07 2.95
CA SER A 62 4.02 1.11 4.18
C SER A 62 3.35 -0.24 4.47
N ILE A 63 2.83 -0.91 3.42
CA ILE A 63 2.24 -2.24 3.53
C ILE A 63 3.32 -3.29 3.86
N ASP A 64 4.49 -3.21 3.21
CA ASP A 64 5.62 -4.10 3.49
C ASP A 64 6.11 -3.99 4.94
N LEU A 65 6.14 -2.79 5.52
CA LEU A 65 6.51 -2.60 6.91
C LEU A 65 5.49 -3.19 7.88
N VAL A 66 4.19 -2.93 7.67
CA VAL A 66 3.14 -3.41 8.60
C VAL A 66 2.93 -4.92 8.48
N TRP A 67 2.85 -5.42 7.26
CA TRP A 67 2.59 -6.84 7.03
C TRP A 67 3.87 -7.66 6.96
N GLY A 68 4.83 -7.25 6.15
CA GLY A 68 6.06 -7.99 5.91
C GLY A 68 6.98 -7.99 7.13
N TYR A 69 7.25 -6.81 7.70
CA TYR A 69 8.16 -6.69 8.84
C TYR A 69 7.47 -6.92 10.20
N MET A 70 6.36 -6.25 10.48
CA MET A 70 5.66 -6.41 11.78
C MET A 70 4.80 -7.68 11.85
N GLY A 71 4.44 -8.29 10.72
CA GLY A 71 3.59 -9.48 10.69
C GLY A 71 2.12 -9.21 11.01
N ILE A 72 1.65 -7.97 10.91
CA ILE A 72 0.29 -7.57 11.29
C ILE A 72 -0.55 -7.31 10.02
N LEU A 73 -1.81 -7.76 10.02
CA LEU A 73 -2.75 -7.44 8.95
C LEU A 73 -3.02 -5.93 8.92
N THR A 74 -2.89 -5.30 7.76
CA THR A 74 -3.29 -3.89 7.62
C THR A 74 -4.81 -3.76 7.73
N LEU A 75 -5.30 -2.57 8.15
CA LEU A 75 -6.74 -2.30 8.31
C LEU A 75 -7.56 -2.69 7.08
N GLY A 76 -7.06 -2.38 5.88
CA GLY A 76 -7.73 -2.72 4.62
C GLY A 76 -7.94 -4.23 4.48
N HIS A 77 -6.89 -5.02 4.68
CA HIS A 77 -7.00 -6.48 4.62
C HIS A 77 -7.90 -7.04 5.71
N ALA A 78 -7.79 -6.54 6.94
CA ALA A 78 -8.61 -6.98 8.06
C ALA A 78 -10.11 -6.69 7.80
N ALA A 79 -10.44 -5.53 7.24
CA ALA A 79 -11.80 -5.16 6.90
C ALA A 79 -12.41 -6.09 5.83
N PHE A 80 -11.68 -6.37 4.75
CA PHE A 80 -12.14 -7.30 3.72
C PHE A 80 -12.22 -8.75 4.21
N PHE A 81 -11.28 -9.17 5.06
CA PHE A 81 -11.31 -10.49 5.67
C PHE A 81 -12.51 -10.64 6.61
N ALA A 82 -12.80 -9.64 7.44
CA ALA A 82 -13.97 -9.64 8.32
C ALA A 82 -15.29 -9.65 7.54
N LEU A 83 -15.40 -8.84 6.50
CA LEU A 83 -16.58 -8.82 5.62
C LEU A 83 -16.79 -10.17 4.94
N GLY A 84 -15.73 -10.74 4.35
CA GLY A 84 -15.77 -12.04 3.70
C GLY A 84 -16.13 -13.17 4.67
N GLY A 85 -15.53 -13.17 5.86
CA GLY A 85 -15.84 -14.13 6.93
C GLY A 85 -17.29 -14.03 7.40
N TYR A 86 -17.82 -12.81 7.56
CA TYR A 86 -19.23 -12.59 7.88
C TYR A 86 -20.14 -13.10 6.77
N CYS A 87 -19.90 -12.74 5.50
CA CYS A 87 -20.69 -13.23 4.37
C CYS A 87 -20.68 -14.76 4.27
N PHE A 88 -19.51 -15.40 4.48
CA PHE A 88 -19.39 -16.85 4.47
C PHE A 88 -20.13 -17.49 5.65
N GLY A 89 -19.98 -16.95 6.86
CA GLY A 89 -20.73 -17.40 8.03
C GLY A 89 -22.24 -17.28 7.85
N MET A 90 -22.70 -16.15 7.31
CA MET A 90 -24.11 -15.92 6.95
C MET A 90 -24.61 -16.94 5.95
N TYR A 91 -23.83 -17.23 4.91
CA TYR A 91 -24.17 -18.23 3.91
C TYR A 91 -24.32 -19.63 4.53
N LEU A 92 -23.36 -20.04 5.36
CA LEU A 92 -23.40 -21.34 6.04
C LEU A 92 -24.58 -21.43 7.02
N MET A 93 -24.89 -20.37 7.77
CA MET A 93 -26.05 -20.35 8.67
C MET A 93 -27.37 -20.50 7.90
N ARG A 94 -27.49 -19.88 6.71
CA ARG A 94 -28.68 -20.07 5.85
C ARG A 94 -28.79 -21.49 5.27
N GLN A 95 -27.68 -22.21 5.11
CA GLN A 95 -27.74 -23.60 4.63
C GLN A 95 -28.33 -24.58 5.66
N ILE A 96 -28.37 -24.21 6.94
CA ILE A 96 -29.01 -25.02 7.99
C ILE A 96 -30.53 -25.09 7.74
N GLY A 97 -31.14 -23.98 7.32
CA GLY A 97 -32.57 -23.87 7.04
C GLY A 97 -33.44 -24.36 8.21
N THR A 98 -34.42 -25.21 7.91
CA THR A 98 -35.37 -25.75 8.91
C THR A 98 -34.74 -26.67 9.97
N ARG A 99 -33.44 -26.97 9.86
CA ARG A 99 -32.70 -27.78 10.84
C ARG A 99 -32.15 -26.95 12.01
N GLY A 100 -32.38 -25.64 12.01
CA GLY A 100 -32.03 -24.72 13.11
C GLY A 100 -32.95 -24.88 14.31
N VAL A 101 -32.61 -24.25 15.43
CA VAL A 101 -33.38 -24.27 16.68
C VAL A 101 -34.77 -23.66 16.47
N TYR A 102 -34.88 -22.57 15.71
CA TYR A 102 -36.14 -21.88 15.44
C TYR A 102 -36.83 -22.36 14.16
N GLY A 103 -36.12 -23.10 13.31
CA GLY A 103 -36.70 -23.76 12.13
C GLY A 103 -37.12 -22.83 10.99
N ASP A 104 -36.71 -21.55 10.98
CA ASP A 104 -37.02 -20.61 9.89
C ASP A 104 -36.26 -20.98 8.59
N PRO A 105 -36.94 -21.12 7.44
CA PRO A 105 -36.31 -21.55 6.19
C PRO A 105 -35.55 -20.43 5.45
N VAL A 106 -35.67 -19.16 5.84
CA VAL A 106 -35.14 -18.00 5.10
C VAL A 106 -34.06 -17.26 5.90
N LEU A 107 -34.33 -17.01 7.18
CA LEU A 107 -33.47 -16.25 8.07
C LEU A 107 -32.46 -17.15 8.79
N PRO A 108 -31.23 -16.67 9.05
CA PRO A 108 -30.32 -17.35 9.96
C PRO A 108 -30.91 -17.48 11.36
N ASP A 109 -30.63 -18.60 12.01
CA ASP A 109 -31.22 -18.98 13.31
C ASP A 109 -31.00 -17.94 14.43
N PHE A 110 -29.93 -17.13 14.37
CA PHE A 110 -29.65 -16.08 15.35
C PHE A 110 -30.36 -14.75 15.08
N MET A 111 -31.06 -14.63 13.94
CA MET A 111 -31.79 -13.43 13.50
C MET A 111 -33.31 -13.58 13.63
N VAL A 112 -33.77 -14.74 14.09
CA VAL A 112 -35.18 -15.06 14.37
C VAL A 112 -35.54 -14.63 15.78
#